data_AF-A0A7Y3ME06-F1
#
_entry.id   AF-A0A7Y3ME06-F1
#
_cell.length_a   1.000
_cell.length_b   1.000
_cell.length_c   1.000
_cell.angle_alpha   90.00
_cell.angle_beta   90.00
_cell.angle_gamma   90.00
#
_symmetry.space_group_name_H-M   'P 1'
#
loop_
_entity.id
_entity.type
_entity.pdbx_description
1 polymer ?
#
loop_
_entity_poly.entity_id
_entity_poly.type
_entity_poly.pdbx_seq_one_letter_code
_entity_poly.pdbx_strand_id
1 'polypeptide(L)'
;ALMASGWIDYRNGIFIPGLAPIWILAMWAQFATTLNVSMAWLRGRPLLAAVTGAIGGPMSWIAGAKLGAIDLVEPTAAVIALAVGWAAAMPLMMLMAERFNGVEPETALETSEQAA
;
A
#
# COMPACT_ATOMS: atom_id res chain seq x y z
N ALA A 1 1.30 -3.73 -18.82
CA ALA A 1 1.52 -2.46 -19.57
C ALA A 1 2.93 -1.90 -19.35
N LEU A 2 3.32 -1.50 -18.13
CA LEU A 2 4.63 -0.86 -17.86
C LEU A 2 5.88 -1.73 -18.13
N MET A 3 5.84 -3.03 -17.80
CA MET A 3 6.93 -3.92 -18.20
C MET A 3 6.92 -4.25 -19.69
N ALA A 4 5.71 -4.37 -20.27
CA ALA A 4 5.58 -4.59 -21.72
C ALA A 4 6.07 -3.39 -22.53
N SER A 5 6.04 -2.17 -21.96
CA SER A 5 6.62 -0.98 -22.58
C SER A 5 8.14 -0.86 -22.37
N GLY A 6 8.77 -1.75 -21.59
CA GLY A 6 10.21 -1.74 -21.30
C GLY A 6 10.65 -0.68 -20.29
N TRP A 7 9.71 -0.08 -19.54
CA TRP A 7 10.02 1.01 -18.60
C TRP A 7 10.54 0.49 -17.25
N ILE A 8 10.32 -0.79 -16.97
CA ILE A 8 10.72 -1.47 -15.74
C ILE A 8 11.23 -2.87 -16.12
N ASP A 9 12.43 -3.21 -15.66
CA ASP A 9 13.00 -4.55 -15.79
C ASP A 9 13.29 -5.14 -14.41
N TYR A 10 12.70 -6.30 -14.12
CA TYR A 10 12.95 -7.01 -12.87
C TYR A 10 13.95 -8.12 -13.12
N ARG A 11 15.14 -7.98 -12.51
CA ARG A 11 16.24 -8.93 -12.70
C ARG A 11 15.92 -10.36 -12.26
N ASN A 12 15.00 -10.56 -11.30
CA ASN A 12 14.72 -11.87 -10.71
C ASN A 12 13.24 -12.05 -10.34
N GLY A 13 12.76 -13.30 -10.36
CA GLY A 13 11.45 -13.69 -9.82
C GLY A 13 10.26 -13.58 -10.78
N ILE A 14 10.52 -13.40 -12.08
CA ILE A 14 9.50 -13.47 -13.13
C ILE A 14 9.25 -14.95 -13.47
N PHE A 15 8.09 -15.47 -13.07
CA PHE A 15 7.65 -16.83 -13.41
C PHE A 15 6.86 -16.87 -14.72
N ILE A 16 6.09 -15.81 -14.99
CA ILE A 16 5.29 -15.67 -16.21
C ILE A 16 5.76 -14.39 -16.93
N PRO A 17 6.29 -14.50 -18.16
CA PRO A 17 6.72 -13.34 -18.93
C PRO A 17 5.61 -12.28 -19.05
N GLY A 18 5.94 -11.03 -18.73
CA GLY A 18 5.00 -9.91 -18.78
C GLY A 18 4.16 -9.68 -17.51
N LEU A 19 4.21 -10.58 -16.52
CA LEU A 19 3.60 -10.40 -15.20
C LEU A 19 4.61 -9.99 -14.14
N ALA A 20 4.16 -9.14 -13.21
CA ALA A 20 5.02 -8.67 -12.13
C ALA A 20 5.49 -9.89 -11.32
N PRO A 21 6.72 -9.90 -10.80
CA PRO A 21 7.18 -10.99 -9.97
C PRO A 21 6.20 -11.32 -8.86
N ILE A 22 5.99 -12.60 -8.56
CA ILE A 22 4.99 -13.04 -7.57
C ILE A 22 5.22 -12.40 -6.20
N TRP A 23 6.47 -12.10 -5.86
CA TRP A 23 6.84 -11.45 -4.62
C TRP A 23 6.36 -10.00 -4.53
N ILE A 24 6.29 -9.25 -5.65
CA ILE A 24 5.70 -7.90 -5.68
C ILE A 24 4.20 -7.98 -5.38
N LEU A 25 3.50 -8.93 -6.02
CA LEU A 25 2.07 -9.13 -5.79
C LEU A 25 1.79 -9.51 -4.33
N ALA A 26 2.59 -10.42 -3.78
CA ALA A 26 2.51 -10.79 -2.36
C ALA A 26 2.76 -9.59 -1.44
N MET A 27 3.74 -8.74 -1.77
CA MET A 27 4.02 -7.52 -1.01
C MET A 27 2.81 -6.56 -0.99
N TRP A 28 2.16 -6.36 -2.13
CA TRP A 28 0.96 -5.52 -2.21
C TRP A 28 -0.23 -6.12 -1.45
N ALA A 29 -0.42 -7.44 -1.53
CA ALA A 29 -1.44 -8.13 -0.75
C ALA A 29 -1.20 -7.98 0.76
N GLN A 30 0.05 -8.16 1.20
CA GLN A 30 0.44 -7.97 2.60
C GLN A 30 0.30 -6.52 3.05
N PHE A 31 0.59 -5.54 2.18
CA PHE A 31 0.35 -4.14 2.48
C PHE A 31 -1.15 -3.87 2.68
N ALA A 32 -2.02 -4.41 1.83
CA ALA A 32 -3.47 -4.26 1.97
C ALA A 32 -4.02 -4.84 3.28
N THR A 33 -3.46 -5.95 3.79
CA THR A 33 -3.86 -6.48 5.10
C THR A 33 -3.40 -5.57 6.24
N THR A 34 -2.21 -4.96 6.16
CA THR A 34 -1.75 -4.01 7.17
C THR A 34 -2.66 -2.80 7.30
N LEU A 35 -3.25 -2.32 6.20
CA LEU A 35 -4.25 -1.24 6.22
C LEU A 35 -5.46 -1.58 7.07
N ASN A 36 -5.88 -2.84 7.05
CA ASN A 36 -7.09 -3.32 7.74
C ASN A 36 -6.86 -3.75 9.18
N VAL A 37 -5.63 -4.13 9.54
CA VAL A 37 -5.30 -4.65 10.88
C VAL A 37 -4.42 -3.65 11.64
N SER A 38 -3.13 -3.60 11.34
CA SER A 38 -2.15 -2.79 12.10
C SER A 38 -2.35 -1.28 11.95
N MET A 39 -2.93 -0.83 10.83
CA MET A 39 -3.21 0.58 10.55
C MET A 39 -4.68 0.94 10.69
N ALA A 40 -5.53 0.04 11.22
CA ALA A 40 -6.96 0.31 11.40
C ALA A 40 -7.23 1.56 12.26
N TRP A 41 -6.30 1.97 13.12
CA TRP A 41 -6.40 3.19 13.93
C TRP A 41 -6.28 4.50 13.14
N LEU A 42 -5.85 4.44 11.87
CA LEU A 42 -5.85 5.57 10.93
C LEU A 42 -7.21 5.78 10.27
N ARG A 43 -8.17 4.86 10.48
CA ARG A 43 -9.51 4.98 9.92
C ARG A 43 -10.21 6.24 10.41
N GLY A 44 -10.92 6.93 9.51
CA GLY A 44 -11.55 8.23 9.76
C GLY A 44 -10.58 9.39 10.05
N ARG A 45 -9.26 9.19 9.92
CA ARG A 45 -8.23 10.19 10.22
C ARG A 45 -7.36 10.48 8.98
N PRO A 46 -7.92 11.11 7.93
CA PRO A 46 -7.25 11.27 6.64
C PRO A 46 -5.93 12.07 6.73
N LEU A 47 -5.85 13.06 7.63
CA LEU A 47 -4.61 13.83 7.81
C LEU A 47 -3.47 12.97 8.36
N LEU A 48 -3.75 12.12 9.35
CA LEU A 48 -2.74 11.20 9.88
C LEU A 48 -2.35 10.16 8.84
N ALA A 49 -3.31 9.63 8.08
CA ALA A 49 -3.03 8.73 6.97
C ALA A 49 -2.12 9.39 5.93
N ALA A 50 -2.37 10.65 5.58
CA ALA A 50 -1.54 11.42 4.65
C ALA A 50 -0.10 11.60 5.17
N VAL A 51 0.07 12.01 6.43
CA VAL A 51 1.40 12.18 7.05
C VAL A 51 2.15 10.85 7.10
N THR A 52 1.46 9.77 7.49
CA THR A 52 2.07 8.43 7.56
C THR A 52 2.50 7.95 6.17
N GLY A 53 1.71 8.24 5.13
CA GLY A 53 2.09 7.98 3.73
C GLY A 53 3.25 8.84 3.24
N ALA A 54 3.23 10.13 3.55
CA ALA A 54 4.27 11.08 3.15
C ALA A 54 5.65 10.69 3.71
N ILE A 55 5.69 10.03 4.87
CA ILE A 55 6.92 9.55 5.50
C ILE A 55 7.24 8.11 5.06
N GLY A 56 6.26 7.21 5.22
CA GLY A 56 6.45 5.78 4.95
C GLY A 56 6.75 5.48 3.49
N GLY A 57 6.08 6.15 2.56
CA GLY A 57 6.27 5.98 1.11
C GLY A 57 7.72 6.24 0.68
N PRO A 58 8.27 7.44 0.90
CA PRO A 58 9.68 7.74 0.59
C PRO A 58 10.67 6.86 1.34
N MET A 59 10.40 6.54 2.62
CA MET A 59 11.30 5.68 3.40
C MET A 59 11.44 4.28 2.79
N SER A 60 10.36 3.69 2.28
CA SER A 60 10.40 2.39 1.60
C SER A 60 11.27 2.43 0.34
N TRP A 61 11.19 3.52 -0.43
CA TRP A 61 12.03 3.70 -1.62
C TRP A 61 13.49 3.97 -1.27
N ILE A 62 13.78 4.78 -0.25
CA ILE A 62 15.15 4.98 0.24
C ILE A 62 15.75 3.65 0.73
N ALA A 63 14.97 2.83 1.44
CA ALA A 63 15.40 1.50 1.86
C ALA A 63 15.70 0.60 0.65
N GLY A 64 14.83 0.59 -0.37
CA GLY A 64 15.07 -0.12 -1.63
C GLY A 64 16.34 0.33 -2.34
N ALA A 65 16.61 1.63 -2.36
CA ALA A 65 17.84 2.19 -2.94
C ALA A 65 19.08 1.75 -2.16
N LYS A 66 19.04 1.79 -0.81
CA LYS A 66 20.14 1.31 0.04
C LYS A 66 20.40 -0.19 -0.08
N LEU A 67 19.39 -0.97 -0.43
CA LEU A 67 19.50 -2.41 -0.68
C LEU A 67 19.93 -2.73 -2.12
N GLY A 68 20.18 -1.71 -2.97
CA GLY A 68 20.58 -1.89 -4.36
C GLY A 68 19.47 -2.39 -5.28
N ALA A 69 18.20 -2.27 -4.87
CA ALA A 69 17.06 -2.70 -5.67
C ALA A 69 16.65 -1.68 -6.75
N ILE A 70 16.95 -0.41 -6.53
CA ILE A 70 16.58 0.73 -7.39
C ILE A 70 17.62 1.85 -7.30
N ASP A 71 17.76 2.64 -8.36
CA ASP A 71 18.61 3.84 -8.37
C ASP A 71 17.75 5.11 -8.39
N LEU A 72 18.00 6.01 -7.43
CA LEU A 72 17.35 7.33 -7.36
C LEU A 72 18.22 8.35 -8.11
N VAL A 73 17.87 8.65 -9.36
CA VAL A 73 18.64 9.54 -10.24
C VAL A 73 18.73 10.97 -9.69
N GLU A 74 17.61 11.51 -9.21
CA GLU A 74 17.55 12.80 -8.51
C GLU A 74 16.88 12.57 -7.13
N PRO A 75 17.66 12.26 -6.08
CA PRO A 75 17.12 11.80 -4.80
C PRO A 75 16.15 12.80 -4.16
N THR A 76 16.44 14.09 -4.23
CA THR A 76 15.62 15.12 -3.60
C THR A 76 14.25 15.22 -4.27
N ALA A 77 14.24 15.36 -5.60
CA ALA A 77 12.99 15.45 -6.35
C ALA A 77 12.18 14.15 -6.26
N ALA A 78 12.84 12.99 -6.30
CA ALA A 78 12.19 11.70 -6.14
C ALA A 78 11.53 11.56 -4.76
N VAL A 79 12.24 11.91 -3.68
CA VAL A 79 11.70 11.85 -2.31
C VAL A 79 10.50 12.80 -2.15
N ILE A 80 10.58 14.01 -2.68
CA ILE A 80 9.46 14.98 -2.63
C ILE A 80 8.26 14.43 -3.42
N ALA A 81 8.47 13.95 -4.64
CA ALA A 81 7.41 13.39 -5.47
C ALA A 81 6.75 12.18 -4.81
N LEU A 82 7.54 11.29 -4.20
CA LEU A 82 7.06 10.15 -3.43
C LEU A 82 6.28 10.61 -2.20
N ALA A 83 6.75 11.62 -1.47
CA ALA A 83 6.08 12.12 -0.29
C ALA A 83 4.69 12.67 -0.66
N VAL A 84 4.60 13.50 -1.70
CA VAL A 84 3.34 14.06 -2.19
C VAL A 84 2.41 12.97 -2.72
N GLY A 85 2.93 12.06 -3.54
CA GLY A 85 2.14 10.97 -4.11
C GLY A 85 1.55 10.05 -3.04
N TRP A 86 2.36 9.63 -2.06
CA TRP A 86 1.90 8.76 -0.98
C TRP A 86 1.06 9.50 0.07
N ALA A 87 1.25 10.81 0.26
CA ALA A 87 0.36 11.62 1.10
C ALA A 87 -1.08 11.61 0.59
N ALA A 88 -1.29 11.58 -0.73
CA ALA A 88 -2.62 11.47 -1.32
C ALA A 88 -3.09 10.01 -1.41
N ALA A 89 -2.20 9.08 -1.74
CA ALA A 89 -2.56 7.67 -1.92
C ALA A 89 -3.01 7.00 -0.62
N MET A 90 -2.34 7.26 0.52
CA MET A 90 -2.66 6.60 1.78
C MET A 90 -4.09 6.88 2.29
N PRO A 91 -4.57 8.12 2.34
CA PRO A 91 -5.96 8.41 2.70
C PRO A 91 -6.95 7.70 1.79
N LEU A 92 -6.70 7.69 0.47
CA LEU A 92 -7.56 7.01 -0.49
C LEU A 92 -7.60 5.50 -0.22
N MET A 93 -6.45 4.87 -0.04
CA MET A 93 -6.36 3.45 0.29
C MET A 93 -7.07 3.11 1.59
N MET A 94 -6.98 3.97 2.61
CA MET A 94 -7.70 3.78 3.88
C MET A 94 -9.21 3.86 3.69
N LEU A 95 -9.71 4.81 2.88
CA LEU A 95 -11.14 4.90 2.54
C LEU A 95 -11.65 3.65 1.82
N MET A 96 -10.87 3.11 0.87
CA MET A 96 -11.21 1.83 0.24
C MET A 96 -11.16 0.67 1.24
N ALA A 97 -10.15 0.62 2.10
CA ALA A 97 -10.02 -0.42 3.11
C ALA A 97 -11.22 -0.42 4.08
N GLU A 98 -11.67 0.75 4.53
CA GLU A 98 -12.90 0.90 5.32
C GLU A 98 -14.14 0.39 4.57
N ARG A 99 -14.30 0.78 3.30
CA ARG A 99 -15.44 0.38 2.47
C ARG A 99 -15.51 -1.14 2.23
N PHE A 100 -14.36 -1.78 2.08
CA PHE A 100 -14.27 -3.23 1.83
C PHE A 100 -14.05 -4.05 3.11
N ASN A 101 -14.14 -3.43 4.28
CA ASN A 101 -14.03 -4.12 5.56
C ASN A 101 -15.33 -4.88 5.86
N GLY A 102 -15.49 -6.08 5.29
CA GLY A 102 -16.68 -6.92 5.39
C GLY A 102 -16.86 -7.67 6.72
N VAL A 103 -16.19 -7.24 7.79
CA VAL A 103 -16.42 -7.82 9.13
C VAL A 103 -17.59 -7.06 9.75
N GLU A 104 -18.77 -7.68 9.74
CA GLU A 104 -19.92 -7.16 10.47
C GLU A 104 -19.60 -7.09 11.97
N PRO A 105 -20.00 -6.04 12.69
CA PRO A 105 -19.85 -5.98 14.12
C PRO A 105 -20.59 -7.15 14.77
N GLU A 106 -19.96 -7.85 15.71
CA GLU A 106 -20.55 -8.94 16.51
C GLU A 106 -21.92 -8.57 17.10
N THR A 107 -22.12 -7.29 17.41
CA THR A 107 -23.38 -6.69 17.89
C THR A 107 -24.57 -6.91 16.95
N ALA A 108 -24.35 -7.02 15.63
CA ALA A 108 -25.41 -7.28 14.66
C ALA A 108 -25.94 -8.72 14.73
N LEU A 109 -25.08 -9.67 15.10
CA LEU A 109 -25.44 -11.09 15.23
C LEU A 109 -26.23 -11.33 16.53
N GLU A 110 -25.79 -10.75 17.65
CA GLU A 110 -26.47 -10.87 18.94
C GLU A 110 -27.89 -10.32 18.92
N THR A 111 -28.12 -9.20 18.21
CA THR A 111 -29.44 -8.57 18.09
C THR A 111 -30.42 -9.43 17.27
N SER A 112 -29.92 -10.18 16.28
CA SER A 112 -30.73 -11.09 15.46
C SER A 112 -31.07 -12.40 16.17
N GLU A 113 -30.17 -12.89 17.02
CA GLU A 113 -30.38 -14.09 17.84
C GLU A 113 -31.33 -13.83 19.02
N GLN A 114 -31.28 -12.62 19.61
CA GLN A 114 -32.24 -12.20 20.64
C GLN A 114 -33.64 -11.87 20.09
N ALA A 115 -33.76 -11.61 18.78
CA ALA A 115 -35.03 -11.30 18.11
C ALA A 115 -35.70 -12.52 17.47
N ALA A 116 -35.06 -13.70 17.51
CA ALA A 116 -35.56 -14.98 16.99
C ALA A 116 -36.09 -15.89 18.11
#